data_AF-A0A4R7VCH5-F1
#
_entry.id   AF-A0A4R7VCH5-F1
#
_cell.length_a   1.000
_cell.length_b   1.000
_cell.length_c   1.000
_cell.angle_alpha   90.00
_cell.angle_beta   90.00
_cell.angle_gamma   90.00
#
_symmetry.space_group_name_H-M   'P 1'
#
loop_
_entity.id
_entity.type
_entity.pdbx_description
1 polymer ?
#
loop_
_entity_poly.entity_id
_entity_poly.type
_entity_poly.pdbx_seq_one_letter_code
_entity_poly.pdbx_strand_id
1 'polypeptide(L)'
;MHTAIIIFFGLILLALMLYIGERIGFSRQTMAYGFAALWLALTVINGAVGVVHAGQSVGSEIAIGSAVFGVPVAAMVLFMVLSAES
;
A
#
# COMPACT_ATOMS: atom_id res chain seq x y z
N MET A 1 5.83 17.49 1.61
CA MET A 1 5.61 16.35 0.67
C MET A 1 5.76 15.02 1.41
N HIS A 2 4.98 14.79 2.49
CA HIS A 2 5.09 13.56 3.31
C HIS A 2 4.26 12.41 2.71
N THR A 3 3.02 12.69 2.33
CA THR A 3 2.08 11.73 1.72
C THR A 3 2.61 11.12 0.41
N ALA A 4 3.22 11.92 -0.45
CA ALA A 4 3.80 11.45 -1.71
C ALA A 4 4.96 10.46 -1.49
N ILE A 5 5.80 10.70 -0.46
CA ILE A 5 6.90 9.81 -0.10
C ILE A 5 6.36 8.47 0.42
N ILE A 6 5.29 8.49 1.23
CA ILE A 6 4.65 7.27 1.75
C ILE A 6 4.02 6.46 0.60
N ILE A 7 3.30 7.10 -0.32
CA ILE A 7 2.76 6.43 -1.51
C ILE A 7 3.88 5.80 -2.34
N PHE A 8 4.97 6.54 -2.57
CA PHE A 8 6.13 6.03 -3.30
C PHE A 8 6.75 4.80 -2.61
N PHE A 9 6.85 4.82 -1.28
CA PHE A 9 7.31 3.68 -0.50
C PHE A 9 6.40 2.45 -0.67
N GLY A 10 5.08 2.65 -0.76
CA GLY A 10 4.12 1.58 -1.02
C GLY A 10 4.25 0.95 -2.39
N LEU A 11 4.49 1.76 -3.41
CA LEU A 11 4.75 1.25 -4.76
C LEU A 11 6.06 0.47 -4.83
N ILE A 12 7.11 0.93 -4.15
CA ILE A 12 8.38 0.18 -4.03
C ILE A 12 8.15 -1.15 -3.30
N LEU A 13 7.42 -1.13 -2.18
CA LEU A 13 7.14 -2.34 -1.41
C LEU A 13 6.33 -3.34 -2.22
N LEU A 14 5.32 -2.87 -2.98
CA LEU A 14 4.54 -3.70 -3.90
C LEU A 14 5.45 -4.36 -4.94
N ALA A 15 6.29 -3.57 -5.61
CA ALA A 15 7.24 -4.08 -6.60
C ALA A 15 8.19 -5.11 -5.99
N LEU A 16 8.68 -4.87 -4.78
CA LEU A 16 9.58 -5.77 -4.08
C LEU A 16 8.88 -7.08 -3.68
N MET A 17 7.66 -7.02 -3.14
CA MET A 17 6.88 -8.21 -2.80
C MET A 17 6.57 -9.07 -4.02
N LEU A 18 6.21 -8.46 -5.15
CA LEU A 18 5.95 -9.18 -6.39
C LEU A 18 7.25 -9.79 -6.95
N TYR A 19 8.36 -9.03 -6.98
CA TYR A 19 9.65 -9.51 -7.46
C TYR A 19 10.20 -10.68 -6.63
N ILE A 20 10.17 -10.54 -5.30
CA ILE A 20 10.63 -11.60 -4.39
C ILE A 20 9.67 -12.80 -4.42
N GLY A 21 8.37 -12.55 -4.41
CA GLY A 21 7.34 -13.59 -4.44
C GLY A 21 7.45 -14.49 -5.67
N GLU A 22 7.71 -13.90 -6.84
CA GLU A 22 7.94 -14.64 -8.08
C GLU A 22 9.21 -15.49 -8.02
N ARG A 23 10.27 -15.00 -7.35
CA ARG A 23 11.53 -15.76 -7.16
C ARG A 23 11.42 -16.90 -6.15
N ILE A 24 10.55 -16.78 -5.15
CA ILE A 24 10.33 -17.79 -4.11
C ILE A 24 9.27 -18.84 -4.55
N GLY A 25 8.53 -18.56 -5.62
CA GLY A 25 7.46 -19.44 -6.13
C GLY A 25 6.11 -19.26 -5.44
N PHE A 26 5.89 -18.12 -4.79
CA PHE A 26 4.57 -17.79 -4.25
C PHE A 26 3.60 -17.40 -5.37
N SER A 27 2.32 -17.75 -5.19
CA SER A 27 1.29 -17.29 -6.11
C SER A 27 1.15 -15.76 -6.04
N ARG A 28 0.84 -15.15 -7.20
CA ARG A 28 0.58 -13.71 -7.30
C ARG A 28 -0.54 -13.26 -6.36
N GLN A 29 -1.53 -14.14 -6.13
CA GLN A 29 -2.63 -13.89 -5.18
C GLN A 29 -2.14 -13.78 -3.74
N THR A 30 -1.30 -14.73 -3.28
CA THR A 30 -0.73 -14.69 -1.93
C THR A 30 0.09 -13.41 -1.70
N MET A 31 0.86 -12.98 -2.70
CA MET A 31 1.63 -11.73 -2.61
C MET A 31 0.76 -10.48 -2.58
N ALA A 32 -0.30 -10.43 -3.38
CA ALA A 32 -1.23 -9.31 -3.37
C ALA A 32 -2.03 -9.22 -2.07
N TYR A 33 -2.55 -10.34 -1.55
CA TYR A 33 -3.23 -10.34 -0.25
C TYR A 33 -2.28 -9.97 0.89
N GLY A 34 -1.04 -10.48 0.85
CA GLY A 34 0.00 -10.10 1.80
C GLY A 34 0.34 -8.62 1.74
N PHE A 35 0.47 -8.07 0.52
CA PHE A 35 0.72 -6.65 0.32
C PHE A 35 -0.45 -5.81 0.83
N ALA A 36 -1.69 -6.14 0.48
CA ALA A 36 -2.86 -5.41 0.92
C ALA A 36 -2.98 -5.38 2.44
N ALA A 37 -2.76 -6.51 3.12
CA ALA A 37 -2.79 -6.58 4.58
C ALA A 37 -1.65 -5.77 5.23
N LEU A 38 -0.42 -5.94 4.75
CA LEU A 38 0.75 -5.22 5.26
C LEU A 38 0.62 -3.71 5.03
N TRP A 39 0.18 -3.32 3.84
CA TRP A 39 0.02 -1.92 3.45
C TRP A 39 -1.11 -1.23 4.21
N LEU A 40 -2.21 -1.95 4.48
CA LEU A 40 -3.29 -1.47 5.34
C LEU A 40 -2.76 -1.19 6.75
N ALA A 41 -2.02 -2.13 7.33
CA ALA A 41 -1.44 -1.96 8.67
C ALA A 41 -0.51 -0.74 8.74
N LEU A 42 0.38 -0.58 7.76
CA LEU A 42 1.28 0.58 7.68
C LEU A 42 0.51 1.89 7.51
N THR A 43 -0.57 1.91 6.72
CA THR A 43 -1.40 3.10 6.53
C THR A 43 -2.11 3.49 7.83
N VAL A 44 -2.64 2.51 8.57
CA VAL A 44 -3.29 2.76 9.87
C VAL A 44 -2.29 3.29 10.88
N ILE A 45 -1.09 2.70 10.97
CA ILE A 45 -0.01 3.19 11.83
C ILE A 45 0.37 4.62 11.45
N ASN A 46 0.50 4.91 10.15
CA ASN A 46 0.84 6.25 9.66
C ASN A 46 -0.22 7.29 10.07
N GLY A 47 -1.50 6.98 9.87
CA GLY A 47 -2.61 7.85 10.28
C GLY A 47 -2.66 8.06 11.80
N ALA A 48 -2.44 7.00 12.59
CA ALA A 48 -2.39 7.10 14.05
C ALA A 48 -1.22 7.99 14.52
N VAL A 49 -0.05 7.87 13.89
CA VAL A 49 1.10 8.74 14.15
C VAL A 49 0.79 10.19 13.79
N GLY A 50 0.11 10.44 12.67
CA GLY A 50 -0.33 11.78 12.25
C GLY A 50 -1.27 12.44 13.26
N VAL A 51 -2.24 11.70 13.80
CA VAL A 51 -3.14 12.22 14.85
C VAL A 51 -2.36 12.49 16.15
N VAL A 52 -1.56 11.54 16.62
CA VAL A 52 -0.93 11.60 17.95
C VAL A 52 0.24 12.57 18.02
N HIS A 53 1.08 12.62 16.98
CA HIS A 53 2.33 13.39 17.00
C HIS A 53 2.24 14.71 16.24
N ALA A 54 1.43 14.78 15.17
CA ALA A 54 1.30 16.00 14.36
C ALA A 54 0.05 16.83 14.72
N GLY A 55 -0.80 16.35 15.64
CA GLY A 55 -2.01 17.05 16.07
C GLY A 55 -3.04 17.22 14.95
N GLN A 56 -2.94 16.43 13.87
CA GLN A 56 -3.87 16.51 12.75
C GLN A 56 -5.24 15.97 13.14
N SER A 57 -6.30 16.59 12.62
CA SER A 57 -7.66 16.11 12.84
C SER A 57 -7.84 14.71 12.24
N VAL A 58 -8.62 13.86 12.92
CA VAL A 58 -8.92 12.50 12.47
C VAL A 58 -9.51 12.49 11.05
N GLY A 59 -10.36 13.46 10.71
CA GLY A 59 -10.93 13.57 9.36
C GLY A 59 -9.88 13.83 8.26
N SER A 60 -8.88 14.67 8.55
CA SER A 60 -7.75 14.90 7.65
C SER A 60 -6.93 13.62 7.45
N GLU A 61 -6.66 12.89 8.53
CA GLU A 61 -5.88 11.64 8.47
C GLU A 61 -6.63 10.51 7.77
N ILE A 62 -7.97 10.46 7.87
CA ILE A 62 -8.78 9.50 7.10
C ILE A 62 -8.71 9.81 5.61
N ALA A 63 -8.82 11.08 5.21
CA ALA A 63 -8.73 11.46 3.80
C ALA A 63 -7.33 11.16 3.22
N ILE A 64 -6.27 11.49 3.98
CA ILE A 64 -4.89 11.21 3.59
C ILE A 64 -4.64 9.70 3.55
N GLY A 65 -5.03 8.97 4.60
CA GLY A 65 -4.93 7.51 4.70
C GLY A 65 -5.66 6.80 3.55
N SER A 66 -6.82 7.31 3.14
CA SER A 66 -7.56 6.77 1.99
C SER A 66 -6.76 6.86 0.69
N ALA A 67 -6.05 7.98 0.45
CA ALA A 67 -5.17 8.12 -0.70
C ALA A 67 -3.91 7.24 -0.57
N VAL A 68 -3.30 7.21 0.63
CA VAL A 68 -2.08 6.44 0.93
C VAL A 68 -2.30 4.93 0.76
N PHE A 69 -3.45 4.42 1.18
CA PHE A 69 -3.82 3.02 0.97
C PHE A 69 -4.36 2.77 -0.44
N GLY A 70 -5.27 3.63 -0.91
CA GLY A 70 -6.01 3.43 -2.14
C GLY A 70 -5.14 3.42 -3.38
N VAL A 71 -4.14 4.32 -3.48
CA VAL A 71 -3.30 4.41 -4.69
C VAL A 71 -2.47 3.14 -4.90
N PRO A 72 -1.71 2.62 -3.91
CA PRO A 72 -0.94 1.39 -4.08
C PRO A 72 -1.82 0.14 -4.27
N VAL A 73 -3.00 0.09 -3.63
CA VAL A 73 -3.95 -1.02 -3.84
C VAL A 73 -4.55 -0.97 -5.24
N ALA A 74 -4.91 0.21 -5.75
CA ALA A 74 -5.37 0.36 -7.13
C ALA A 74 -4.30 -0.07 -8.13
N ALA A 75 -3.03 0.29 -7.90
CA ALA A 75 -1.91 -0.16 -8.71
C ALA A 75 -1.73 -1.69 -8.68
N MET A 76 -1.87 -2.30 -7.51
CA MET A 76 -1.85 -3.77 -7.35
C MET A 76 -2.98 -4.42 -8.14
N VAL A 77 -4.23 -3.94 -7.99
CA VAL A 77 -5.38 -4.49 -8.71
C VAL A 77 -5.20 -4.35 -10.21
N LEU A 78 -4.76 -3.17 -10.68
CA LEU A 78 -4.47 -2.95 -12.09
C LEU A 78 -3.40 -3.91 -12.61
N PHE A 79 -2.31 -4.10 -11.86
CA PHE A 79 -1.27 -5.06 -12.21
C PHE A 79 -1.82 -6.50 -12.32
N MET A 80 -2.67 -6.91 -11.38
CA MET A 80 -3.29 -8.23 -11.40
C MET A 80 -4.22 -8.43 -12.59
N VAL A 81 -5.02 -7.42 -12.94
CA VAL A 81 -5.92 -7.47 -14.10
C VAL A 81 -5.11 -7.57 -15.39
N LEU A 82 -4.12 -6.70 -15.59
CA LEU A 82 -3.27 -6.73 -16.79
C LEU A 82 -2.47 -8.03 -16.92
N SER A 83 -2.12 -8.65 -15.80
CA SER A 83 -1.38 -9.91 -15.77
C SER A 83 -2.24 -11.17 -15.92
N ALA A 84 -3.57 -11.04 -15.80
CA ALA A 84 -4.50 -12.16 -15.99
C ALA A 84 -4.83 -12.40 -17.47
N GLU A 85 -4.59 -11.40 -18.32
CA GLU A 85 -4.87 -11.41 -19.77
C GLU A 85 -3.67 -11.91 -20.61
N SER A 86 -2.55 -12.27 -19.98
CA SER A 86 -1.29 -12.71 -20.60
C SER A 86 -1.00 -14.19 -20.36
#